data_AF-A0A1V0DJ81-F1
#
_entry.id   AF-A0A1V0DJ81-F1
#
_cell.length_a   1.000
_cell.length_b   1.000
_cell.length_c   1.000
_cell.angle_alpha   90.00
_cell.angle_beta   90.00
_cell.angle_gamma   90.00
#
_symmetry.space_group_name_H-M   'P 1'
#
loop_
_entity.id
_entity.type
_entity.pdbx_description
1 polymer ?
#
loop_
_entity_poly.entity_id
_entity_poly.type
_entity_poly.pdbx_seq_one_letter_code
_entity_poly.pdbx_strand_id
1 'polypeptide(L)'
;MQLEGTGPTFLDFWAAYQWNERVRLRLGRFISAQPRSFIQTGMPYIDTVARPAIAERWGAQTLGSDGRDFGLEAQLRFEEAELLLYLHNGDGNWNRARGNVREDISGGDVLRGVDNVGLAASVSGVVRPASVEGLEAGAFVSYNASKNPNTEAFGIGRSYGSYGAHVYWGARPGSQPVRLKADLLGIRYQTLDLGAQNFEQQVLGLAVLAAGRLSPASEAFVRVEEYNPNTEAGGDISERFVTFGATYSLSAHQGQPFHRQRVTLAYSGLFPEDSDLPRQHQLILQFQVWF
;
A
#
# COMPACT_ATOMS: atom_id res chain seq x y z
N MET A 1 5.21 8.23 16.48
CA MET A 1 4.04 8.88 17.10
C MET A 1 3.41 9.76 16.04
N GLN A 2 2.16 9.51 15.68
CA GLN A 2 1.39 10.40 14.80
C GLN A 2 0.34 11.09 15.65
N LEU A 3 0.20 12.40 15.46
CA LEU A 3 -0.85 13.21 16.07
C LEU A 3 -1.93 13.39 15.02
N GLU A 4 -2.90 12.48 15.03
CA GLU A 4 -4.19 12.74 14.39
C GLU A 4 -5.09 13.40 15.47
N GLY A 5 -6.10 14.19 15.08
CA GLY A 5 -6.95 14.97 15.99
C GLY A 5 -7.74 14.18 17.06
N THR A 6 -7.41 12.90 17.25
CA THR A 6 -7.95 11.93 18.21
C THR A 6 -6.94 11.52 19.29
N GLY A 7 -5.71 12.07 19.28
CA GLY A 7 -4.68 11.83 20.30
C GLY A 7 -3.47 11.04 19.77
N PRO A 8 -2.46 10.78 20.63
CA PRO A 8 -1.25 10.09 20.21
C PRO A 8 -1.49 8.59 20.03
N THR A 9 -1.24 8.08 18.83
CA THR A 9 -1.28 6.64 18.55
C THR A 9 0.12 6.09 18.28
N PHE A 10 0.41 4.90 18.82
CA PHE A 10 1.59 4.14 18.45
C PHE A 10 1.36 3.49 17.10
N LEU A 11 2.02 4.03 16.08
CA LEU A 11 2.00 3.46 14.74
C LEU A 11 2.75 2.13 14.73
N ASP A 12 4.02 2.15 15.11
CA ASP A 12 4.89 0.98 15.09
C ASP A 12 5.30 0.60 16.51
N PHE A 13 5.22 -0.69 16.83
CA PHE A 13 5.67 -1.27 18.10
C PHE A 13 6.24 -2.66 17.84
N TRP A 14 7.56 -2.81 17.80
CA TRP A 14 8.19 -4.06 17.43
C TRP A 14 9.55 -4.26 18.10
N ALA A 15 9.94 -5.53 18.23
CA ALA A 15 11.28 -5.96 18.56
C ALA A 15 11.93 -6.57 17.31
N ALA A 16 13.25 -6.44 17.18
CA ALA A 16 13.99 -7.07 16.09
C ALA A 16 15.20 -7.83 16.61
N TYR A 17 15.52 -8.92 15.92
CA TYR A 17 16.70 -9.73 16.15
C TYR A 17 17.46 -9.89 14.82
N GLN A 18 18.71 -9.45 14.79
CA GLN A 18 19.59 -9.69 13.64
C GLN A 18 20.26 -11.04 13.86
N TRP A 19 19.87 -12.06 13.08
CA TRP A 19 20.48 -13.39 13.20
C TRP A 19 21.89 -13.39 12.61
N ASN A 20 22.04 -12.82 11.41
CA ASN A 20 23.32 -12.62 10.71
C ASN A 20 23.14 -11.46 9.71
N GLU A 21 24.16 -11.12 8.93
CA GLU A 21 24.10 -9.99 7.97
C GLU A 21 22.98 -10.09 6.91
N ARG A 22 22.52 -11.31 6.61
CA ARG A 22 21.49 -11.58 5.59
C ARG A 22 20.08 -11.74 6.16
N VAL A 23 19.95 -12.09 7.44
CA VAL A 23 18.67 -12.48 8.03
C VAL A 23 18.35 -11.61 9.24
N ARG A 24 17.22 -10.91 9.17
CA ARG A 24 16.64 -10.14 10.27
C ARG A 24 15.24 -10.64 10.57
N LEU A 25 14.94 -10.85 11.85
CA LEU A 25 13.61 -11.19 12.33
C LEU A 25 12.98 -9.98 13.01
N ARG A 26 11.69 -9.75 12.81
CA ARG A 26 10.90 -8.70 13.49
C ARG A 26 9.60 -9.28 14.04
N LEU A 27 9.21 -8.87 15.25
CA LEU A 27 7.96 -9.26 15.89
C LEU A 27 7.26 -8.03 16.46
N GLY A 28 5.94 -7.93 16.27
CA GLY A 28 5.11 -6.85 16.80
C GLY A 28 4.21 -6.24 15.74
N ARG A 29 3.85 -4.97 15.89
CA ARG A 29 3.07 -4.18 14.93
C ARG A 29 3.96 -3.31 14.05
N PHE A 30 3.95 -3.53 12.75
CA PHE A 30 4.79 -2.78 11.81
C PHE A 30 4.36 -2.94 10.34
N ILE A 31 4.96 -2.14 9.47
CA ILE A 31 4.88 -2.28 8.02
C ILE A 31 5.80 -3.41 7.54
N SER A 32 5.26 -4.32 6.74
CA SER A 32 5.92 -5.55 6.29
C SER A 32 5.65 -5.83 4.79
N ALA A 33 5.71 -7.10 4.39
CA ALA A 33 5.45 -7.58 3.03
C ALA A 33 4.09 -7.11 2.50
N GLN A 34 4.10 -6.14 1.59
CA GLN A 34 2.93 -5.47 1.00
C GLN A 34 3.31 -4.93 -0.40
N PRO A 35 2.34 -4.45 -1.19
CA PRO A 35 2.67 -3.78 -2.44
C PRO A 35 3.60 -2.59 -2.30
N ARG A 36 4.54 -2.48 -3.23
CA ARG A 36 5.59 -1.46 -3.23
C ARG A 36 5.04 -0.02 -3.32
N SER A 37 3.99 0.18 -4.10
CA SER A 37 3.31 1.47 -4.33
C SER A 37 2.47 1.95 -3.15
N PHE A 38 2.13 1.06 -2.21
CA PHE A 38 1.39 1.41 -1.01
C PHE A 38 2.35 1.91 0.09
N ILE A 39 2.41 1.23 1.24
CA ILE A 39 3.08 1.75 2.43
C ILE A 39 4.60 1.50 2.43
N GLN A 40 5.11 0.61 1.56
CA GLN A 40 6.55 0.37 1.40
C GLN A 40 7.27 1.56 0.75
N THR A 41 6.57 2.40 0.00
CA THR A 41 7.07 3.74 -0.35
C THR A 41 6.92 4.66 0.86
N GLY A 42 8.04 5.05 1.47
CA GLY A 42 8.03 6.02 2.56
C GLY A 42 7.43 7.37 2.13
N MET A 43 6.76 8.05 3.06
CA MET A 43 6.11 9.35 2.81
C MET A 43 6.97 10.37 2.05
N PRO A 44 8.28 10.53 2.36
CA PRO A 44 9.12 11.49 1.64
C PRO A 44 9.32 11.18 0.16
N TYR A 45 9.08 9.94 -0.25
CA TYR A 45 9.36 9.42 -1.59
C TYR A 45 8.12 9.23 -2.45
N ILE A 46 6.93 9.62 -1.97
CA ILE A 46 5.73 9.68 -2.81
C ILE A 46 6.00 10.67 -3.95
N ASP A 47 5.76 10.27 -5.20
CA ASP A 47 6.08 11.08 -6.37
C ASP A 47 5.18 12.31 -6.53
N THR A 48 3.90 12.14 -6.17
CA THR A 48 2.87 13.18 -6.25
C THR A 48 2.51 13.67 -4.83
N VAL A 49 1.32 14.24 -4.65
CA VAL A 49 0.75 14.60 -3.34
C VAL A 49 0.14 13.39 -2.61
N ALA A 50 -0.22 12.34 -3.34
CA ALA A 50 -0.84 11.13 -2.82
C ALA A 50 -0.24 9.86 -3.47
N ARG A 51 -0.53 8.70 -2.86
CA ARG A 51 -0.16 7.41 -3.47
C ARG A 51 -0.99 7.17 -4.73
N PRO A 52 -0.62 6.19 -5.58
CA PRO A 52 -1.53 5.70 -6.60
C PRO A 52 -2.89 5.37 -5.98
N ALA A 53 -3.98 5.87 -6.57
CA ALA A 53 -5.34 5.57 -6.15
C ALA A 53 -5.58 4.05 -6.08
N ILE A 54 -4.98 3.28 -7.00
CA ILE A 54 -5.05 1.81 -6.96
C ILE A 54 -4.49 1.23 -5.65
N ALA A 55 -3.45 1.85 -5.09
CA ALA A 55 -2.78 1.38 -3.88
C ALA A 55 -3.53 1.81 -2.61
N GLU A 56 -4.12 3.01 -2.62
CA GLU A 56 -4.98 3.49 -1.54
C GLU A 56 -6.26 2.67 -1.44
N ARG A 57 -6.91 2.40 -2.58
CA ARG A 57 -8.08 1.51 -2.67
C ARG A 57 -7.74 0.09 -2.25
N TRP A 58 -6.62 -0.45 -2.71
CA TRP A 58 -6.12 -1.74 -2.24
C TRP A 58 -5.97 -1.79 -0.72
N GLY A 59 -5.34 -0.77 -0.12
CA GLY A 59 -5.15 -0.71 1.33
C GLY A 59 -6.48 -0.66 2.08
N ALA A 60 -7.41 0.18 1.62
CA ALA A 60 -8.75 0.31 2.20
C ALA A 60 -9.59 -0.97 2.16
N GLN A 61 -9.32 -1.86 1.19
CA GLN A 61 -10.08 -3.10 0.98
C GLN A 61 -9.36 -4.36 1.50
N THR A 62 -8.24 -4.20 2.21
CA THR A 62 -7.42 -5.31 2.72
C THR A 62 -7.13 -5.16 4.22
N LEU A 63 -5.93 -4.70 4.59
CA LEU A 63 -5.47 -4.55 5.97
C LEU A 63 -5.82 -3.17 6.57
N GLY A 64 -6.35 -2.25 5.76
CA GLY A 64 -6.62 -0.88 6.14
C GLY A 64 -5.56 0.12 5.65
N SER A 65 -5.86 1.40 5.79
CA SER A 65 -5.11 2.50 5.16
C SER A 65 -3.74 2.78 5.78
N ASP A 66 -3.46 2.32 7.00
CA ASP A 66 -2.16 2.56 7.65
C ASP A 66 -1.10 1.47 7.33
N GLY A 67 -1.53 0.39 6.65
CA GLY A 67 -0.67 -0.68 6.15
C GLY A 67 0.14 -1.39 7.22
N ARG A 68 -0.35 -1.45 8.46
CA ARG A 68 0.37 -2.09 9.56
C ARG A 68 -0.39 -3.27 10.08
N ASP A 69 0.36 -4.28 10.50
CA ASP A 69 -0.23 -5.46 11.09
C ASP A 69 0.63 -6.01 12.22
N PHE A 70 0.06 -6.87 13.06
CA PHE A 70 0.74 -7.64 14.08
C PHE A 70 1.20 -8.96 13.51
N GLY A 71 2.50 -9.23 13.62
CA GLY A 71 3.03 -10.47 13.11
C GLY A 71 4.52 -10.67 13.33
N LEU A 72 5.01 -11.74 12.72
CA LEU A 72 6.41 -12.13 12.64
C LEU A 72 6.89 -11.99 11.20
N GLU A 73 7.95 -11.22 10.99
CA GLU A 73 8.62 -11.09 9.70
C GLU A 73 10.01 -11.71 9.73
N ALA A 74 10.36 -12.40 8.64
CA ALA A 74 11.74 -12.68 8.27
C ALA A 74 12.12 -11.86 7.03
N GLN A 75 13.11 -10.97 7.18
CA GLN A 75 13.72 -10.21 6.10
C GLN A 75 15.03 -10.90 5.69
N LEU A 76 15.11 -11.27 4.42
CA LEU A 76 16.28 -11.88 3.78
C LEU A 76 16.88 -10.88 2.80
N ARG A 77 18.18 -10.58 2.97
CA ARG A 77 18.93 -9.66 2.11
C ARG A 77 20.02 -10.38 1.34
N PHE A 78 20.08 -10.07 0.07
CA PHE A 78 21.10 -10.47 -0.89
C PHE A 78 21.71 -9.19 -1.49
N GLU A 79 22.77 -9.32 -2.27
CA GLU A 79 23.48 -8.16 -2.85
C GLU A 79 22.56 -7.27 -3.70
N GLU A 80 21.74 -7.90 -4.54
CA GLU A 80 20.84 -7.21 -5.48
C GLU A 80 19.37 -7.45 -5.16
N ALA A 81 19.03 -8.16 -4.08
CA ALA A 81 17.65 -8.55 -3.81
C ALA A 81 17.29 -8.51 -2.33
N GLU A 82 16.02 -8.29 -2.05
CA GLU A 82 15.44 -8.41 -0.70
C GLU A 82 14.13 -9.19 -0.77
N LEU A 83 13.93 -10.11 0.17
CA LEU A 83 12.70 -10.87 0.35
C LEU A 83 12.17 -10.64 1.77
N LEU A 84 10.88 -10.35 1.89
CA LEU A 84 10.15 -10.26 3.15
C LEU A 84 9.14 -11.41 3.19
N LEU A 85 9.18 -12.19 4.25
CA LEU A 85 8.19 -13.22 4.58
C LEU A 85 7.47 -12.77 5.84
N TYR A 86 6.15 -12.74 5.83
CA TYR A 86 5.37 -12.18 6.92
C TYR A 86 4.18 -13.06 7.28
N LEU A 87 4.12 -13.46 8.55
CA LEU A 87 3.01 -14.17 9.14
C LEU A 87 2.30 -13.22 10.10
N HIS A 88 1.02 -12.94 9.88
CA HIS A 88 0.33 -11.84 10.54
C HIS A 88 -1.15 -12.12 10.77
N ASN A 89 -1.79 -11.31 11.62
CA ASN A 89 -3.16 -11.57 12.04
C ASN A 89 -4.22 -11.15 11.00
N GLY A 90 -3.86 -10.30 10.04
CA GLY A 90 -4.71 -9.95 8.90
C GLY A 90 -5.73 -8.84 9.12
N ASP A 91 -5.76 -8.20 10.29
CA ASP A 91 -6.66 -7.07 10.61
C ASP A 91 -5.89 -5.79 10.97
N GLY A 92 -4.73 -5.93 11.63
CA GLY A 92 -3.82 -4.82 11.92
C GLY A 92 -4.33 -3.73 12.86
N ASN A 93 -5.53 -3.87 13.42
CA ASN A 93 -6.14 -2.86 14.27
C ASN A 93 -5.70 -2.99 15.73
N TRP A 94 -5.72 -1.91 16.52
CA TRP A 94 -5.48 -2.03 17.98
C TRP A 94 -6.75 -2.42 18.75
N ASN A 95 -7.91 -2.44 18.10
CA ASN A 95 -9.19 -2.75 18.71
C ASN A 95 -9.23 -4.23 19.12
N ARG A 96 -9.48 -4.45 20.41
CA ARG A 96 -9.57 -5.78 21.03
C ARG A 96 -10.70 -6.63 20.43
N ALA A 97 -11.82 -5.99 20.10
CA ALA A 97 -13.00 -6.63 19.52
C ALA A 97 -12.82 -7.05 18.05
N ARG A 98 -11.70 -6.69 17.40
CA ARG A 98 -11.40 -7.08 16.00
C ARG A 98 -10.47 -8.29 15.89
N GLY A 99 -10.29 -9.05 16.97
CA GLY A 99 -9.54 -10.32 16.95
C GLY A 99 -8.05 -10.19 17.23
N ASN A 100 -7.58 -9.04 17.72
CA ASN A 100 -6.20 -8.85 18.15
C ASN A 100 -5.91 -9.48 19.53
N VAL A 101 -6.96 -9.88 20.24
CA VAL A 101 -6.91 -10.58 21.52
C VAL A 101 -7.88 -11.76 21.43
N ARG A 102 -7.45 -12.94 21.90
CA ARG A 102 -8.32 -14.12 22.01
C ARG A 102 -9.23 -14.01 23.22
N GLU A 103 -10.35 -14.71 23.18
CA GLU A 103 -11.18 -14.91 24.35
C GLU A 103 -10.40 -15.70 25.41
N ASP A 104 -10.47 -15.25 26.66
CA ASP A 104 -9.83 -15.96 27.77
C ASP A 104 -10.57 -17.27 28.07
N ILE A 105 -9.82 -18.32 28.43
CA ILE A 105 -10.36 -19.62 28.83
C ILE A 105 -11.28 -19.53 30.06
N SER A 106 -11.14 -18.47 30.85
CA SER A 106 -11.97 -18.21 32.02
C SER A 106 -13.40 -17.76 31.69
N GLY A 107 -13.69 -17.38 30.43
CA GLY A 107 -15.00 -16.86 29.99
C GLY A 107 -15.38 -15.48 30.56
N GLY A 108 -14.58 -14.95 31.50
CA GLY A 108 -14.69 -13.60 32.03
C GLY A 108 -13.83 -12.66 31.21
N ASP A 109 -14.21 -12.39 29.97
CA ASP A 109 -13.31 -11.72 29.04
C ASP A 109 -13.20 -10.20 29.30
N VAL A 110 -12.33 -9.83 30.23
CA VAL A 110 -11.95 -8.44 30.54
C VAL A 110 -11.32 -7.75 29.32
N LEU A 111 -10.73 -8.52 28.42
CA LEU A 111 -10.13 -8.01 27.20
C LEU A 111 -11.14 -7.89 26.06
N ARG A 112 -12.29 -8.57 26.15
CA ARG A 112 -13.33 -8.69 25.11
C ARG A 112 -12.72 -9.12 23.77
N GLY A 113 -11.76 -10.04 23.84
CA GLY A 113 -11.24 -10.73 22.69
C GLY A 113 -12.32 -11.54 21.98
N VAL A 114 -12.07 -11.86 20.73
CA VAL A 114 -12.92 -12.76 19.94
C VAL A 114 -12.03 -13.82 19.35
N ASP A 115 -12.45 -15.08 19.41
CA ASP A 115 -11.74 -16.20 18.82
C ASP A 115 -11.94 -16.20 17.29
N ASN A 116 -11.31 -15.24 16.62
CA ASN A 116 -11.21 -15.20 15.17
C ASN A 116 -10.02 -16.06 14.71
N VAL A 117 -10.30 -17.08 13.92
CA VAL A 117 -9.37 -18.20 13.62
C VAL A 117 -8.54 -17.99 12.34
N GLY A 118 -8.48 -16.78 11.80
CA GLY A 118 -7.87 -16.53 10.50
C GLY A 118 -6.45 -15.97 10.58
N LEU A 119 -5.47 -16.73 10.08
CA LEU A 119 -4.10 -16.27 9.91
C LEU A 119 -3.88 -15.72 8.49
N ALA A 120 -2.95 -14.78 8.35
CA ALA A 120 -2.53 -14.25 7.07
C ALA A 120 -1.04 -14.47 6.85
N ALA A 121 -0.68 -14.73 5.59
CA ALA A 121 0.70 -14.89 5.16
C ALA A 121 0.95 -14.05 3.91
N SER A 122 2.05 -13.32 3.92
CA SER A 122 2.44 -12.40 2.88
C SER A 122 3.91 -12.56 2.52
N VAL A 123 4.22 -12.45 1.23
CA VAL A 123 5.59 -12.47 0.71
C VAL A 123 5.76 -11.30 -0.24
N SER A 124 6.85 -10.54 -0.08
CA SER A 124 7.23 -9.52 -1.06
C SER A 124 8.71 -9.62 -1.37
N GLY A 125 9.06 -9.58 -2.66
CA GLY A 125 10.43 -9.62 -3.14
C GLY A 125 10.73 -8.42 -4.04
N VAL A 126 11.95 -7.92 -3.97
CA VAL A 126 12.45 -6.87 -4.85
C VAL A 126 13.86 -7.20 -5.32
N VAL A 127 14.17 -6.91 -6.59
CA VAL A 127 15.48 -7.02 -7.22
C VAL A 127 15.90 -5.66 -7.78
N ARG A 128 17.18 -5.34 -7.63
CA ARG A 128 17.84 -4.11 -8.06
C ARG A 128 19.16 -4.48 -8.75
N PRO A 129 19.11 -4.92 -10.01
CA PRO A 129 20.28 -5.46 -10.67
C PRO A 129 21.35 -4.38 -10.85
N ALA A 130 22.61 -4.69 -10.53
CA ALA A 130 23.71 -3.73 -10.67
C ALA A 130 24.00 -3.36 -12.14
N SER A 131 23.57 -4.21 -13.08
CA SER A 131 23.74 -4.00 -14.52
C SER A 131 22.88 -2.88 -15.11
N VAL A 132 21.81 -2.45 -14.42
CA VAL A 132 20.93 -1.38 -14.88
C VAL A 132 20.68 -0.39 -13.74
N GLU A 133 21.37 0.74 -13.79
CA GLU A 133 21.27 1.76 -12.75
C GLU A 133 19.82 2.28 -12.61
N GLY A 134 19.34 2.28 -11.37
CA GLY A 134 18.02 2.80 -11.01
C GLY A 134 16.86 1.86 -11.32
N LEU A 135 17.10 0.67 -11.87
CA LEU A 135 16.08 -0.35 -12.06
C LEU A 135 15.74 -1.03 -10.71
N GLU A 136 14.45 -1.11 -10.41
CA GLU A 136 13.88 -1.84 -9.28
C GLU A 136 12.66 -2.60 -9.80
N ALA A 137 12.63 -3.92 -9.63
CA ALA A 137 11.48 -4.74 -9.98
C ALA A 137 11.11 -5.65 -8.83
N GLY A 138 9.84 -5.98 -8.68
CA GLY A 138 9.44 -6.86 -7.60
C GLY A 138 7.99 -7.27 -7.64
N ALA A 139 7.66 -8.18 -6.73
CA ALA A 139 6.34 -8.77 -6.63
C ALA A 139 5.93 -8.96 -5.18
N PHE A 140 4.62 -9.06 -4.98
CA PHE A 140 3.96 -9.31 -3.72
C PHE A 140 2.85 -10.33 -3.92
N VAL A 141 2.70 -11.26 -2.99
CA VAL A 141 1.58 -12.19 -2.91
C VAL A 141 1.19 -12.38 -1.45
N SER A 142 -0.09 -12.46 -1.17
CA SER A 142 -0.63 -12.73 0.16
C SER A 142 -1.90 -13.55 0.10
N TYR A 143 -2.14 -14.27 1.19
CA TYR A 143 -3.43 -14.87 1.50
C TYR A 143 -3.80 -14.49 2.93
N ASN A 144 -5.03 -14.03 3.13
CA ASN A 144 -5.52 -13.58 4.42
C ASN A 144 -6.85 -14.27 4.75
N ALA A 145 -6.85 -15.10 5.79
CA ALA A 145 -8.03 -15.83 6.27
C ALA A 145 -8.80 -15.11 7.40
N SER A 146 -8.35 -13.93 7.85
CA SER A 146 -8.87 -13.22 9.04
C SER A 146 -10.31 -12.73 8.92
N LYS A 147 -10.85 -12.61 7.69
CA LYS A 147 -12.21 -12.11 7.43
C LYS A 147 -12.49 -10.77 8.11
N ASN A 148 -11.53 -9.85 8.02
CA ASN A 148 -11.61 -8.56 8.69
C ASN A 148 -12.75 -7.67 8.14
N PRO A 149 -13.20 -6.64 8.89
CA PRO A 149 -14.28 -5.73 8.45
C PRO A 149 -14.06 -4.99 7.13
N ASN A 150 -12.81 -4.82 6.69
CA ASN A 150 -12.51 -4.13 5.43
C ASN A 150 -12.86 -5.00 4.20
N THR A 151 -13.05 -6.31 4.39
CA THR A 151 -13.39 -7.27 3.33
C THR A 151 -14.86 -7.66 3.32
N GLU A 152 -15.66 -7.03 4.18
CA GLU A 152 -17.05 -7.38 4.38
C GLU A 152 -17.90 -7.13 3.13
N ALA A 153 -18.79 -8.07 2.82
CA ALA A 153 -19.89 -7.88 1.88
C ALA A 153 -21.15 -8.48 2.50
N PHE A 154 -22.27 -7.77 2.44
CA PHE A 154 -23.55 -8.22 3.01
C PHE A 154 -23.50 -8.58 4.50
N GLY A 155 -22.67 -7.91 5.32
CA GLY A 155 -22.53 -8.26 6.74
C GLY A 155 -21.50 -9.36 7.02
N ILE A 156 -20.83 -9.91 5.99
CA ILE A 156 -20.00 -11.11 6.09
C ILE A 156 -18.56 -10.80 5.67
N GLY A 157 -17.62 -10.93 6.63
CA GLY A 157 -16.18 -10.84 6.36
C GLY A 157 -15.68 -12.01 5.50
N ARG A 158 -14.77 -11.72 4.57
CA ARG A 158 -14.26 -12.67 3.56
C ARG A 158 -12.76 -12.88 3.67
N SER A 159 -12.30 -14.11 3.45
CA SER A 159 -10.88 -14.32 3.16
C SER A 159 -10.56 -13.78 1.76
N TYR A 160 -9.29 -13.51 1.49
CA TYR A 160 -8.87 -13.05 0.17
C TYR A 160 -7.44 -13.47 -0.14
N GLY A 161 -7.18 -13.65 -1.44
CA GLY A 161 -5.84 -13.63 -2.00
C GLY A 161 -5.55 -12.25 -2.58
N SER A 162 -4.33 -11.76 -2.43
CA SER A 162 -3.91 -10.52 -3.08
C SER A 162 -2.52 -10.63 -3.65
N TYR A 163 -2.29 -9.95 -4.76
CA TYR A 163 -1.02 -9.97 -5.47
C TYR A 163 -0.70 -8.57 -6.00
N GLY A 164 0.58 -8.34 -6.27
CA GLY A 164 1.03 -7.13 -6.93
C GLY A 164 2.39 -7.32 -7.58
N ALA A 165 2.68 -6.47 -8.56
CA ALA A 165 3.96 -6.42 -9.24
C ALA A 165 4.33 -4.96 -9.52
N HIS A 166 5.62 -4.68 -9.58
CA HIS A 166 6.11 -3.35 -9.94
C HIS A 166 7.40 -3.43 -10.75
N VAL A 167 7.59 -2.43 -11.61
CA VAL A 167 8.85 -2.16 -12.30
C VAL A 167 9.07 -0.66 -12.32
N TYR A 168 10.17 -0.21 -11.73
CA TYR A 168 10.56 1.18 -11.63
C TYR A 168 11.93 1.38 -12.26
N TRP A 169 12.04 2.41 -13.09
CA TRP A 169 13.30 3.05 -13.42
C TRP A 169 13.32 4.42 -12.75
N GLY A 170 14.11 4.55 -11.69
CA GLY A 170 14.08 5.72 -10.80
C GLY A 170 12.95 5.64 -9.77
N ALA A 171 13.11 4.71 -8.81
CA ALA A 171 12.16 4.46 -7.74
C ALA A 171 11.91 5.67 -6.81
N ARG A 172 12.79 6.69 -6.79
CA ARG A 172 12.70 7.85 -5.90
C ARG A 172 12.66 9.16 -6.71
N PRO A 173 11.91 10.19 -6.26
CA PRO A 173 11.90 11.50 -6.90
C PRO A 173 13.32 12.09 -7.03
N GLY A 174 13.63 12.62 -8.22
CA GLY A 174 14.94 13.22 -8.51
C GLY A 174 16.10 12.23 -8.66
N SER A 175 15.87 10.91 -8.61
CA SER A 175 16.95 9.91 -8.70
C SER A 175 17.46 9.68 -10.12
N GLN A 176 16.72 10.08 -11.15
CA GLN A 176 17.09 9.93 -12.55
C GLN A 176 16.61 11.17 -13.34
N PRO A 177 17.20 11.49 -14.51
CA PRO A 177 16.71 12.57 -15.38
C PRO A 177 15.28 12.31 -15.88
N VAL A 178 14.98 11.06 -16.18
CA VAL A 178 13.65 10.55 -16.54
C VAL A 178 13.35 9.34 -15.66
N ARG A 179 12.12 9.25 -15.17
CA ARG A 179 11.65 8.14 -14.34
C ARG A 179 10.40 7.53 -14.91
N LEU A 180 10.32 6.22 -14.83
CA LEU A 180 9.15 5.44 -15.21
C LEU A 180 8.81 4.49 -14.07
N LYS A 181 7.54 4.39 -13.74
CA LYS A 181 7.04 3.42 -12.76
C LYS A 181 5.79 2.77 -13.29
N ALA A 182 5.70 1.46 -13.14
CA ALA A 182 4.50 0.69 -13.38
C ALA A 182 4.19 -0.16 -12.15
N ASP A 183 2.92 -0.18 -11.76
CA ASP A 183 2.39 -0.93 -10.64
C ASP A 183 1.14 -1.69 -11.06
N LEU A 184 1.04 -2.97 -10.71
CA LEU A 184 -0.13 -3.82 -10.88
C LEU A 184 -0.54 -4.34 -9.51
N LEU A 185 -1.83 -4.24 -9.16
CA LEU A 185 -2.39 -4.74 -7.90
C LEU A 185 -3.66 -5.51 -8.17
N GLY A 186 -3.88 -6.60 -7.43
CA GLY A 186 -5.12 -7.35 -7.51
C GLY A 186 -5.53 -7.97 -6.19
N ILE A 187 -6.85 -8.17 -6.05
CA ILE A 187 -7.47 -8.84 -4.92
C ILE A 187 -8.51 -9.80 -5.45
N ARG A 188 -8.53 -11.03 -4.93
CA ARG A 188 -9.60 -12.00 -5.18
C ARG A 188 -10.20 -12.40 -3.85
N TYR A 189 -11.47 -12.08 -3.66
CA TYR A 189 -12.19 -12.41 -2.43
C TYR A 189 -12.74 -13.83 -2.49
N GLN A 190 -12.99 -14.39 -1.30
CA GLN A 190 -13.80 -15.59 -1.15
C GLN A 190 -15.19 -15.36 -1.74
N THR A 191 -15.63 -16.27 -2.60
CA THR A 191 -17.02 -16.33 -3.09
C THR A 191 -17.98 -16.52 -1.92
N LEU A 192 -19.01 -15.69 -1.85
CA LEU A 192 -20.09 -15.84 -0.87
C LEU A 192 -21.26 -16.59 -1.50
N ASP A 193 -21.69 -17.67 -0.85
CA ASP A 193 -22.94 -18.35 -1.18
C ASP A 193 -24.10 -17.59 -0.50
N LEU A 194 -24.94 -16.94 -1.32
CA LEU A 194 -26.12 -16.21 -0.87
C LEU A 194 -27.42 -17.02 -1.14
N GLY A 195 -27.29 -18.33 -1.31
CA GLY A 195 -28.37 -19.27 -1.58
C GLY A 195 -28.71 -19.35 -3.07
N ALA A 196 -29.47 -18.39 -3.59
CA ALA A 196 -29.93 -18.41 -4.99
C ALA A 196 -28.87 -17.96 -6.01
N GLN A 197 -27.84 -17.23 -5.54
CA GLN A 197 -26.75 -16.71 -6.34
C GLN A 197 -25.46 -16.69 -5.52
N ASN A 198 -24.33 -16.87 -6.19
CA ASN A 198 -23.02 -16.63 -5.61
C ASN A 198 -22.61 -15.19 -5.86
N PHE A 199 -21.95 -14.56 -4.89
CA PHE A 199 -21.32 -13.26 -5.06
C PHE A 199 -19.81 -13.44 -5.18
N GLU A 200 -19.29 -13.14 -6.38
CA GLU A 200 -17.86 -13.09 -6.66
C GLU A 200 -17.40 -11.63 -6.82
N GLN A 201 -16.19 -11.37 -6.34
CA GLN A 201 -15.56 -10.07 -6.48
C GLN A 201 -14.07 -10.23 -6.73
N GLN A 202 -13.59 -9.54 -7.75
CA GLN A 202 -12.18 -9.39 -8.06
C GLN A 202 -11.87 -7.92 -8.29
N VAL A 203 -10.73 -7.49 -7.78
CA VAL A 203 -10.22 -6.14 -7.99
C VAL A 203 -8.94 -6.23 -8.79
N LEU A 204 -8.77 -5.35 -9.78
CA LEU A 204 -7.54 -5.18 -10.53
C LEU A 204 -7.24 -3.70 -10.70
N GLY A 205 -5.99 -3.30 -10.46
CA GLY A 205 -5.53 -1.93 -10.66
C GLY A 205 -4.19 -1.89 -11.37
N LEU A 206 -4.04 -0.98 -12.31
CA LEU A 206 -2.79 -0.68 -13.02
C LEU A 206 -2.49 0.81 -12.86
N ALA A 207 -1.25 1.17 -12.54
CA ALA A 207 -0.79 2.55 -12.51
C ALA A 207 0.52 2.68 -13.26
N VAL A 208 0.63 3.72 -14.08
CA VAL A 208 1.86 4.09 -14.77
C VAL A 208 2.17 5.55 -14.46
N LEU A 209 3.39 5.82 -14.00
CA LEU A 209 3.91 7.16 -13.78
C LEU A 209 5.12 7.40 -14.67
N ALA A 210 5.15 8.57 -15.29
CA ALA A 210 6.31 9.13 -15.94
C ALA A 210 6.68 10.46 -15.29
N ALA A 211 7.98 10.69 -15.08
CA ALA A 211 8.48 11.96 -14.57
C ALA A 211 9.77 12.38 -15.27
N GLY A 212 9.97 13.68 -15.40
CA GLY A 212 11.14 14.28 -16.03
C GLY A 212 11.67 15.46 -15.23
N ARG A 213 13.00 15.50 -15.03
CA ARG A 213 13.65 16.64 -14.39
C ARG A 213 13.62 17.85 -15.32
N LEU A 214 13.09 18.96 -14.83
CA LEU A 214 13.17 20.26 -15.48
C LEU A 214 14.45 21.01 -15.07
N SER A 215 14.92 20.75 -13.85
CA SER A 215 16.16 21.29 -13.29
C SER A 215 16.69 20.32 -12.23
N PRO A 216 17.90 20.55 -11.68
CA PRO A 216 18.36 19.79 -10.52
C PRO A 216 17.40 19.85 -9.32
N ALA A 217 16.59 20.90 -9.22
CA ALA A 217 15.65 21.11 -8.12
C ALA A 217 14.19 20.90 -8.51
N SER A 218 13.88 20.51 -9.75
CA SER A 218 12.49 20.48 -10.23
C SER A 218 12.20 19.26 -11.09
N GLU A 219 11.01 18.69 -10.92
CA GLU A 219 10.54 17.51 -11.64
C GLU A 219 9.05 17.68 -11.99
N ALA A 220 8.70 17.43 -13.24
CA ALA A 220 7.31 17.33 -13.69
C ALA A 220 6.92 15.85 -13.80
N PHE A 221 5.64 15.54 -13.55
CA PHE A 221 5.15 14.17 -13.58
C PHE A 221 3.75 14.07 -14.18
N VAL A 222 3.45 12.89 -14.70
CA VAL A 222 2.11 12.44 -15.05
C VAL A 222 1.94 11.00 -14.59
N ARG A 223 0.76 10.68 -14.07
CA ARG A 223 0.34 9.35 -13.65
C ARG A 223 -1.03 9.06 -14.22
N VAL A 224 -1.16 7.90 -14.83
CA VAL A 224 -2.44 7.36 -15.31
C VAL A 224 -2.67 6.04 -14.61
N GLU A 225 -3.89 5.85 -14.11
CA GLU A 225 -4.27 4.67 -13.36
C GLU A 225 -5.63 4.17 -13.85
N GLU A 226 -5.78 2.86 -13.90
CA GLU A 226 -7.02 2.17 -14.18
C GLU A 226 -7.33 1.24 -13.02
N TYR A 227 -8.57 1.25 -12.56
CA TYR A 227 -9.04 0.48 -11.42
C TYR A 227 -10.38 -0.16 -11.79
N ASN A 228 -10.43 -1.48 -11.76
CA ASN A 228 -11.63 -2.26 -11.97
C ASN A 228 -11.99 -2.98 -10.65
N PRO A 229 -13.06 -2.56 -9.95
CA PRO A 229 -13.55 -3.22 -8.74
C PRO A 229 -14.37 -4.50 -8.99
N ASN A 230 -14.45 -4.99 -10.23
CA ASN A 230 -15.32 -6.06 -10.76
C ASN A 230 -16.18 -6.76 -9.70
N THR A 231 -17.44 -6.38 -9.68
CA THR A 231 -18.50 -7.05 -8.94
C THR A 231 -19.47 -7.64 -9.96
N GLU A 232 -19.60 -8.97 -9.99
CA GLU A 232 -20.56 -9.63 -10.91
C GLU A 232 -22.01 -9.15 -10.72
N ALA A 233 -22.31 -8.55 -9.55
CA ALA A 233 -23.62 -7.98 -9.23
C ALA A 233 -23.91 -6.58 -9.83
N GLY A 234 -22.94 -5.90 -10.47
CA GLY A 234 -23.05 -4.48 -10.81
C GLY A 234 -22.50 -4.03 -12.17
N GLY A 235 -21.97 -4.95 -12.97
CA GLY A 235 -21.30 -4.64 -14.25
C GLY A 235 -19.82 -4.24 -14.07
N ASP A 236 -19.03 -4.47 -15.11
CA ASP A 236 -17.61 -4.10 -15.18
C ASP A 236 -17.46 -2.58 -15.36
N ILE A 237 -17.57 -1.81 -14.28
CA ILE A 237 -17.31 -0.36 -14.34
C ILE A 237 -15.82 -0.12 -14.04
N SER A 238 -15.04 0.23 -15.08
CA SER A 238 -13.66 0.68 -14.90
C SER A 238 -13.63 2.16 -14.49
N GLU A 239 -12.72 2.50 -13.59
CA GLU A 239 -12.44 3.88 -13.20
C GLU A 239 -11.03 4.27 -13.64
N ARG A 240 -10.93 5.44 -14.28
CA ARG A 240 -9.64 6.00 -14.68
C ARG A 240 -9.26 7.20 -13.83
N PHE A 241 -8.04 7.19 -13.31
CA PHE A 241 -7.44 8.31 -12.61
C PHE A 241 -6.33 8.93 -13.45
N VAL A 242 -6.30 10.25 -13.53
CA VAL A 242 -5.20 10.98 -14.16
C VAL A 242 -4.70 12.02 -13.18
N THR A 243 -3.40 12.01 -12.92
CA THR A 243 -2.72 12.98 -12.08
C THR A 243 -1.54 13.57 -12.82
N PHE A 244 -1.38 14.89 -12.83
CA PHE A 244 -0.18 15.53 -13.37
C PHE A 244 0.19 16.74 -12.54
N GLY A 245 1.46 17.13 -12.59
CA GLY A 245 1.94 18.21 -11.75
C GLY A 245 3.44 18.42 -11.84
N ALA A 246 3.92 19.23 -10.90
CA ALA A 246 5.34 19.52 -10.76
C ALA A 246 5.72 19.67 -9.29
N THR A 247 6.96 19.31 -9.00
CA THR A 247 7.59 19.43 -7.69
C THR A 247 8.81 20.32 -7.79
N TYR A 248 8.96 21.24 -6.85
CA TYR A 248 10.18 22.00 -6.60
C TYR A 248 10.77 21.60 -5.24
N SER A 249 12.01 21.14 -5.22
CA SER A 249 12.74 20.74 -4.04
C SER A 249 13.69 21.87 -3.58
N LEU A 250 13.33 22.52 -2.48
CA LEU A 250 14.18 23.54 -1.84
C LEU A 250 15.50 22.90 -1.37
N SER A 251 15.44 21.65 -0.89
CA SER A 251 16.63 20.93 -0.45
C SER A 251 17.57 20.62 -1.62
N ALA A 252 17.08 20.15 -2.76
CA ALA A 252 17.92 19.91 -3.94
C ALA A 252 18.51 21.21 -4.51
N HIS A 253 17.78 22.32 -4.43
CA HIS A 253 18.33 23.64 -4.80
C HIS A 253 19.56 24.02 -3.95
N GLN A 254 19.61 23.55 -2.70
CA GLN A 254 20.72 23.73 -1.77
C GLN A 254 21.76 22.57 -1.81
N GLY A 255 21.67 21.67 -2.81
CA GLY A 255 22.57 20.52 -2.93
C GLY A 255 22.28 19.35 -1.97
N GLN A 256 21.14 19.34 -1.31
CA GLN A 256 20.69 18.29 -0.39
C GLN A 256 19.76 17.28 -1.09
N PRO A 257 19.43 16.13 -0.48
CA PRO A 257 18.52 15.15 -1.08
C PRO A 257 17.14 15.74 -1.44
N PHE A 258 16.60 15.35 -2.60
CA PHE A 258 15.38 15.93 -3.20
C PHE A 258 14.13 15.87 -2.32
N HIS A 259 14.03 14.86 -1.45
CA HIS A 259 12.83 14.53 -0.69
C HIS A 259 12.68 15.26 0.66
N ARG A 260 13.71 16.00 1.11
CA ARG A 260 13.69 16.64 2.45
C ARG A 260 12.74 17.82 2.53
N GLN A 261 12.84 18.76 1.59
CA GLN A 261 12.02 19.97 1.58
C GLN A 261 11.51 20.22 0.17
N ARG A 262 10.20 20.12 -0.03
CA ARG A 262 9.60 20.26 -1.36
C ARG A 262 8.22 20.87 -1.33
N VAL A 263 7.91 21.58 -2.41
CA VAL A 263 6.58 22.07 -2.76
C VAL A 263 6.12 21.30 -4.00
N THR A 264 4.95 20.70 -3.94
CA THR A 264 4.35 19.96 -5.05
C THR A 264 2.99 20.55 -5.38
N LEU A 265 2.78 20.89 -6.65
CA LEU A 265 1.48 21.25 -7.21
C LEU A 265 1.00 20.08 -8.08
N ALA A 266 -0.19 19.56 -7.82
CA ALA A 266 -0.77 18.46 -8.57
C ALA A 266 -2.25 18.71 -8.86
N TYR A 267 -2.65 18.40 -10.08
CA TYR A 267 -4.04 18.22 -10.46
C TYR A 267 -4.33 16.73 -10.58
N SER A 268 -5.47 16.30 -10.05
CA SER A 268 -5.97 14.92 -10.14
C SER A 268 -7.42 14.91 -10.60
N GLY A 269 -7.77 13.95 -11.45
CA GLY A 269 -9.13 13.73 -11.92
C GLY A 269 -9.53 12.25 -11.92
N LEU A 270 -10.77 11.98 -11.52
CA LEU A 270 -11.43 10.68 -11.66
C LEU A 270 -12.41 10.76 -12.84
N PHE A 271 -12.25 9.81 -13.76
CA PHE A 271 -13.03 9.65 -14.97
C PHE A 271 -13.62 8.23 -14.97
N PRO A 272 -14.82 8.03 -14.43
CA PRO A 272 -15.53 6.76 -14.53
C PRO A 272 -15.85 6.44 -15.99
N GLU A 273 -15.89 5.15 -16.33
CA GLU A 273 -16.34 4.70 -17.65
C GLU A 273 -17.83 4.95 -17.88
N ASP A 274 -18.64 4.80 -16.83
CA ASP A 274 -20.05 5.17 -16.84
C ASP A 274 -20.21 6.70 -16.87
N SER A 275 -20.80 7.21 -17.95
CA SER A 275 -21.01 8.66 -18.15
C SER A 275 -22.01 9.28 -17.17
N ASP A 276 -22.83 8.46 -16.51
CA ASP A 276 -23.81 8.92 -15.53
C ASP A 276 -23.18 9.17 -14.15
N LEU A 277 -21.95 8.67 -13.92
CA LEU A 277 -21.19 8.93 -12.71
C LEU A 277 -20.43 10.28 -12.82
N PRO A 278 -20.48 11.13 -11.78
CA PRO A 278 -19.87 12.45 -11.83
C PRO A 278 -18.34 12.34 -11.87
N ARG A 279 -17.74 13.08 -12.79
CA ARG A 279 -16.28 13.31 -12.80
C ARG A 279 -15.89 14.14 -11.59
N GLN A 280 -14.76 13.79 -10.99
CA GLN A 280 -14.21 14.52 -9.84
C GLN A 280 -12.87 15.12 -10.20
N HIS A 281 -12.61 16.31 -9.68
CA HIS A 281 -11.43 17.11 -9.99
C HIS A 281 -10.87 17.67 -8.70
N GLN A 282 -9.54 17.64 -8.56
CA GLN A 282 -8.86 18.16 -7.39
C GLN A 282 -7.57 18.86 -7.79
N LEU A 283 -7.30 20.01 -7.19
CA LEU A 283 -6.02 20.71 -7.28
C LEU A 283 -5.43 20.79 -5.87
N ILE A 284 -4.21 20.30 -5.69
CA ILE A 284 -3.53 20.27 -4.40
C ILE A 284 -2.18 20.98 -4.53
N LEU A 285 -1.91 21.86 -3.57
CA LEU A 285 -0.58 22.38 -3.29
C LEU A 285 -0.11 21.81 -1.94
N GLN A 286 0.98 21.04 -1.95
CA GLN A 286 1.54 20.44 -0.76
C GLN A 286 2.93 20.99 -0.49
N PHE A 287 3.18 21.39 0.76
CA PHE A 287 4.51 21.64 1.28
C PHE A 287 4.90 20.50 2.23
N GLN A 288 6.07 19.90 2.01
CA GLN A 288 6.60 18.81 2.82
C GLN A 288 7.97 19.19 3.39
N VAL A 289 8.13 18.96 4.69
CA VAL A 289 9.41 19.05 5.40
C VAL A 289 9.66 17.72 6.13
N TRP A 290 10.81 17.13 5.87
CA TRP A 290 11.28 15.91 6.52
C TRP A 290 12.66 16.15 7.13
N PHE A 291 12.81 15.76 8.40
CA PHE A 291 14.01 15.95 9.21
C PHE A 291 14.79 14.63 9.35
#